data_AF-A0A9R1WH72-F1
#
_entry.id   AF-A0A9R1WH72-F1
#
_cell.length_a   1.000
_cell.length_b   1.000
_cell.length_c   1.000
_cell.angle_alpha   90.00
_cell.angle_beta   90.00
_cell.angle_gamma   90.00
#
_symmetry.space_group_name_H-M   'P 1'
#
loop_
_entity.id
_entity.type
_entity.pdbx_description
1 polymer ?
#
loop_
_entity_poly.entity_id
_entity_poly.type
_entity_poly.pdbx_seq_one_letter_code
_entity_poly.pdbx_strand_id
1 'polypeptide(L)'
;MMSHIQNVEGDGHYGFWAIIVALGFSEDYWYQIWKHFYGELLMHIHDYIVVFENDKKTISEAFIFYKTPAIRKYWMIIPDTCILIANKYNESSTSFPLWSGSQDFQNHPIINIAFLNSCHYIKVDLQEGHPIATVSWLWNIQKSTRCARWQTLYHPRLSAYV
;
A
#
# COMPACT_ATOMS: atom_id res chain seq x y z
N MET A 1 20.22 -2.68 -3.81
CA MET A 1 20.42 -1.51 -4.72
C MET A 1 19.15 -1.33 -5.56
N MET A 2 18.77 -0.09 -5.88
CA MET A 2 17.60 0.21 -6.75
C MET A 2 17.94 -0.09 -8.20
N SER A 3 17.06 -0.80 -8.92
CA SER A 3 17.32 -1.27 -10.29
C SER A 3 16.50 -0.57 -11.36
N HIS A 4 15.33 -0.01 -11.03
CA HIS A 4 14.46 0.70 -11.98
C HIS A 4 13.55 1.71 -11.29
N ILE A 5 13.22 2.81 -11.97
CA ILE A 5 12.31 3.87 -11.52
C ILE A 5 11.28 4.12 -12.62
N GLN A 6 10.00 4.12 -12.27
CA GLN A 6 8.91 4.49 -13.18
C GLN A 6 8.07 5.63 -12.60
N ASN A 7 7.95 6.71 -13.39
CA ASN A 7 7.13 7.89 -13.10
C ASN A 7 5.66 7.63 -13.47
N VAL A 8 4.74 8.40 -12.88
CA VAL A 8 3.29 8.26 -13.02
C VAL A 8 2.62 9.59 -13.41
N GLU A 9 1.43 9.51 -14.00
CA GLU A 9 0.75 10.68 -14.57
C GLU A 9 0.45 11.82 -13.58
N GLY A 10 0.47 13.04 -14.14
CA GLY A 10 0.47 14.33 -13.44
C GLY A 10 -0.88 14.84 -12.93
N ASP A 11 -1.88 14.00 -12.76
CA ASP A 11 -3.29 14.42 -12.74
C ASP A 11 -3.90 14.56 -11.33
N GLY A 12 -3.07 14.39 -10.30
CA GLY A 12 -3.49 14.42 -8.89
C GLY A 12 -3.84 13.04 -8.31
N HIS A 13 -3.78 11.97 -9.11
CA HIS A 13 -4.01 10.60 -8.68
C HIS A 13 -2.73 9.76 -8.54
N TYR A 14 -1.59 10.43 -8.37
CA TYR A 14 -0.24 9.84 -8.33
C TYR A 14 -0.13 8.55 -7.48
N GLY A 15 -0.79 8.52 -6.32
CA GLY A 15 -0.70 7.36 -5.42
C GLY A 15 -1.33 6.10 -6.02
N PHE A 16 -2.49 6.24 -6.65
CA PHE A 16 -3.15 5.12 -7.31
C PHE A 16 -2.43 4.71 -8.60
N TRP A 17 -1.92 5.67 -9.38
CA TRP A 17 -1.12 5.36 -10.57
C TRP A 17 0.17 4.61 -10.21
N ALA A 18 0.83 4.99 -9.11
CA ALA A 18 1.99 4.27 -8.61
C ALA A 18 1.66 2.82 -8.26
N ILE A 19 0.45 2.55 -7.74
CA ILE A 19 0.01 1.19 -7.43
C ILE A 19 -0.32 0.40 -8.70
N ILE A 20 -1.02 0.99 -9.67
CA ILE A 20 -1.31 0.35 -10.97
C ILE A 20 -0.01 -0.10 -11.64
N VAL A 21 0.95 0.83 -11.71
CA VAL A 21 2.27 0.60 -12.28
C VAL A 21 3.05 -0.45 -11.47
N ALA A 22 3.02 -0.37 -10.13
CA ALA A 22 3.72 -1.33 -9.29
C ALA A 22 3.14 -2.74 -9.34
N LEU A 23 1.83 -2.87 -9.57
CA LEU A 23 1.15 -4.14 -9.79
C LEU A 23 1.32 -4.68 -11.22
N GLY A 24 1.92 -3.90 -12.13
CA GLY A 24 2.11 -4.27 -13.52
C GLY A 24 0.83 -4.22 -14.37
N PHE A 25 -0.19 -3.47 -13.93
CA PHE A 25 -1.41 -3.26 -14.69
C PHE A 25 -1.26 -2.12 -15.71
N SER A 26 -2.06 -2.16 -16.77
CA SER A 26 -2.20 -1.03 -17.70
C SER A 26 -3.02 0.10 -17.09
N GLU A 27 -2.90 1.31 -17.63
CA GLU A 27 -3.61 2.48 -17.10
C GLU A 27 -5.14 2.33 -17.17
N ASP A 28 -5.65 1.60 -18.16
CA ASP A 28 -7.08 1.28 -18.31
C ASP A 28 -7.68 0.53 -17.11
N TYR A 29 -6.84 -0.10 -16.28
CA TYR A 29 -7.29 -0.78 -15.06
C TYR A 29 -7.57 0.16 -13.89
N TRP A 30 -7.31 1.46 -14.03
CA TRP A 30 -7.53 2.49 -13.02
C TRP A 30 -8.81 2.31 -12.21
N TYR A 31 -9.95 2.29 -12.91
CA TYR A 31 -11.26 2.24 -12.27
C TYR A 31 -11.47 0.95 -11.49
N GLN A 32 -10.84 -0.14 -11.91
CA GLN A 32 -10.96 -1.44 -11.25
C GLN A 32 -10.09 -1.51 -10.00
N ILE A 33 -8.88 -0.94 -10.04
CA ILE A 33 -8.04 -0.79 -8.86
C ILE A 33 -8.72 0.11 -7.82
N TRP A 34 -9.32 1.22 -8.26
CA TRP A 34 -10.12 2.07 -7.39
C TRP A 34 -11.28 1.28 -6.74
N LYS A 35 -12.03 0.48 -7.51
CA LYS A 35 -13.10 -0.39 -7.00
C LYS A 35 -12.61 -1.42 -6.00
N HIS A 36 -11.45 -2.03 -6.26
CA HIS A 36 -10.83 -3.00 -5.37
C HIS A 36 -10.54 -2.39 -4.00
N PHE A 37 -9.98 -1.18 -3.97
CA PHE A 37 -9.69 -0.48 -2.73
C PHE A 37 -10.94 0.04 -2.03
N TYR A 38 -11.90 0.58 -2.79
CA TYR A 38 -13.15 1.02 -2.23
C TYR A 38 -13.94 -0.15 -1.62
N GLY A 39 -13.97 -1.30 -2.29
CA GLY A 39 -14.58 -2.52 -1.79
C GLY A 39 -13.91 -3.07 -0.53
N GLU A 40 -12.57 -3.11 -0.51
CA GLU A 40 -11.78 -3.47 0.68
C GLU A 40 -12.10 -2.55 1.87
N LEU A 41 -12.09 -1.24 1.64
CA LEU A 41 -12.40 -0.24 2.66
C LEU A 41 -13.82 -0.43 3.22
N LEU A 42 -14.81 -0.68 2.35
CA LEU A 42 -16.20 -0.87 2.79
C LEU A 42 -16.39 -2.17 3.56
N MET A 43 -15.72 -3.26 3.15
CA MET A 43 -15.83 -4.56 3.80
C MET A 43 -15.27 -4.53 5.24
N HIS A 44 -14.22 -3.75 5.47
CA HIS A 44 -13.50 -3.67 6.74
C HIS A 44 -13.57 -2.28 7.38
N ILE A 45 -14.63 -1.51 7.09
CA ILE A 45 -14.70 -0.09 7.48
C ILE A 45 -14.58 0.12 8.99
N HIS A 46 -15.15 -0.77 9.80
CA HIS A 46 -15.08 -0.68 11.25
C HIS A 46 -13.67 -0.90 11.78
N ASP A 47 -12.95 -1.86 11.20
CA ASP A 47 -11.57 -2.16 11.57
C ASP A 47 -10.65 -0.99 11.15
N TYR A 48 -10.83 -0.48 9.93
CA TYR A 48 -10.07 0.65 9.42
C TYR A 48 -10.34 1.95 10.20
N ILE A 49 -11.54 2.16 10.74
CA ILE A 49 -11.80 3.32 11.62
C ILE A 49 -10.93 3.27 12.89
N VAL A 50 -10.72 2.08 13.45
CA VAL A 50 -9.87 1.89 14.63
C VAL A 50 -8.40 2.01 14.26
N VAL A 51 -7.99 1.47 13.11
CA VAL A 51 -6.61 1.55 12.62
C VAL A 51 -6.21 3.01 12.34
N PHE A 52 -7.09 3.76 11.69
CA PHE A 52 -6.76 5.10 11.18
C PHE A 52 -7.20 6.25 12.09
N GLU A 53 -7.95 5.99 13.16
CA GLU A 53 -8.46 6.97 14.15
C GLU A 53 -8.73 8.39 13.58
N ASN A 54 -7.68 9.23 13.52
CA ASN A 54 -7.66 10.63 13.10
C ASN A 54 -7.73 10.87 11.57
N ASP A 55 -7.41 9.88 10.74
CA ASP A 55 -7.31 10.00 9.27
C ASP A 55 -8.47 9.37 8.50
N LYS A 56 -9.56 9.00 9.19
CA LYS A 56 -10.80 8.52 8.56
C LYS A 56 -11.28 9.46 7.45
N LYS A 57 -11.18 10.77 7.68
CA LYS A 57 -11.57 11.79 6.72
C LYS A 57 -10.65 11.76 5.50
N THR A 58 -9.33 11.68 5.72
CA THR A 58 -8.32 11.62 4.66
C THR A 58 -8.52 10.41 3.74
N ILE A 59 -8.79 9.24 4.32
CA ILE A 59 -9.02 8.00 3.57
C ILE A 59 -10.34 8.06 2.82
N SER A 60 -11.44 8.41 3.49
CA SER A 60 -12.73 8.52 2.80
C SER A 60 -12.68 9.57 1.68
N GLU A 61 -12.03 10.71 1.89
CA GLU A 61 -11.89 11.76 0.87
C GLU A 61 -11.06 11.30 -0.35
N ALA A 62 -9.98 10.55 -0.14
CA ALA A 62 -9.19 9.97 -1.23
C ALA A 62 -9.97 8.94 -2.07
N PHE A 63 -10.90 8.20 -1.46
CA PHE A 63 -11.65 7.16 -2.16
C PHE A 63 -13.02 7.60 -2.69
N ILE A 64 -13.59 8.75 -2.27
CA ILE A 64 -14.88 9.23 -2.82
C ILE A 64 -14.73 10.05 -4.11
N PHE A 65 -13.54 10.55 -4.42
CA PHE A 65 -13.31 11.42 -5.57
C PHE A 65 -12.55 10.69 -6.68
N TYR A 66 -13.25 10.40 -7.78
CA TYR A 66 -12.72 9.65 -8.92
C TYR A 66 -12.55 10.51 -10.20
N LYS A 67 -12.88 11.81 -10.13
CA LYS A 67 -12.75 12.73 -11.27
C LYS A 67 -11.31 13.24 -11.40
N THR A 68 -10.96 13.72 -12.59
CA THR A 68 -9.63 14.28 -12.89
C THR A 68 -9.77 15.75 -13.31
N PRO A 69 -8.88 16.67 -12.86
CA PRO A 69 -7.79 16.46 -11.90
C PRO A 69 -8.27 16.43 -10.44
N ALA A 70 -7.57 15.69 -9.59
CA ALA A 70 -7.81 15.68 -8.14
C ALA A 70 -7.05 16.80 -7.43
N ILE A 71 -7.76 17.55 -6.58
CA ILE A 71 -7.14 18.51 -5.66
C ILE A 71 -6.50 17.78 -4.48
N ARG A 72 -5.52 18.40 -3.82
CA ARG A 72 -4.74 17.80 -2.71
C ARG A 72 -5.57 17.15 -1.61
N LYS A 73 -6.76 17.67 -1.35
CA LYS A 73 -7.73 17.11 -0.40
C LYS A 73 -8.11 15.65 -0.72
N TYR A 74 -8.08 15.26 -1.99
CA TYR A 74 -8.48 13.95 -2.49
C TYR A 74 -7.30 13.05 -2.85
N TRP A 75 -6.07 13.47 -2.53
CA TRP A 75 -4.91 12.67 -2.86
C TRP A 75 -4.76 11.50 -1.91
N MET A 76 -4.34 10.36 -2.46
CA MET A 76 -3.93 9.21 -1.67
C MET A 76 -2.59 9.49 -0.96
N ILE A 77 -2.58 9.34 0.37
CA ILE A 77 -1.37 9.40 1.19
C ILE A 77 -0.91 7.96 1.45
N ILE A 78 0.18 7.55 0.76
CA ILE A 78 0.63 6.14 0.73
C ILE A 78 1.03 5.58 2.10
N PRO A 79 1.67 6.31 3.04
CA PRO A 79 1.92 5.78 4.39
C PRO A 79 0.66 5.21 5.08
N ASP A 80 -0.48 5.88 4.90
CA ASP A 80 -1.76 5.46 5.49
C ASP A 80 -2.46 4.41 4.63
N THR A 81 -2.30 4.46 3.30
CA THR A 81 -2.92 3.50 2.38
C THR A 81 -2.13 2.22 2.16
N CYS A 82 -0.86 2.13 2.58
CA CYS A 82 -0.04 0.92 2.47
C CYS A 82 -0.65 -0.29 3.17
N ILE A 83 -1.32 -0.10 4.30
CA ILE A 83 -2.06 -1.17 4.97
C ILE A 83 -3.23 -1.67 4.11
N LEU A 84 -3.95 -0.76 3.46
CA LEU A 84 -5.07 -1.10 2.58
C LEU A 84 -4.60 -1.81 1.30
N ILE A 85 -3.46 -1.37 0.74
CA ILE A 85 -2.78 -2.05 -0.37
C ILE A 85 -2.35 -3.45 0.06
N ALA A 86 -1.71 -3.58 1.22
CA ALA A 86 -1.24 -4.85 1.73
C ALA A 86 -2.41 -5.81 2.00
N ASN A 87 -3.53 -5.34 2.55
CA ASN A 87 -4.71 -6.21 2.73
C ASN A 87 -5.32 -6.67 1.40
N LYS A 88 -5.34 -5.80 0.37
CA LYS A 88 -5.96 -6.13 -0.91
C LYS A 88 -5.09 -6.98 -1.83
N TYR A 89 -3.79 -6.68 -1.87
CA TYR A 89 -2.82 -7.28 -2.80
C TYR A 89 -1.75 -8.10 -2.08
N ASN A 90 -1.93 -8.31 -0.79
CA ASN A 90 -1.23 -9.28 0.05
C ASN A 90 0.21 -8.92 0.41
N GLU A 91 0.74 -7.80 -0.07
CA GLU A 91 1.97 -7.21 0.45
C GLU A 91 2.20 -5.77 -0.03
N SER A 92 2.88 -4.98 0.79
CA SER A 92 3.56 -3.75 0.37
C SER A 92 4.93 -3.68 1.03
N SER A 93 5.89 -2.99 0.43
CA SER A 93 7.26 -2.87 0.94
C SER A 93 7.37 -2.20 2.31
N THR A 94 6.29 -1.56 2.77
CA THR A 94 6.23 -0.82 4.04
C THR A 94 5.17 -1.33 5.00
N SER A 95 4.33 -2.30 4.61
CA SER A 95 3.24 -2.80 5.45
C SER A 95 2.80 -4.21 5.04
N PHE A 96 2.49 -5.02 6.04
CA PHE A 96 1.88 -6.34 5.87
C PHE A 96 0.36 -6.27 6.02
N PRO A 97 -0.38 -7.26 5.50
CA PRO A 97 -1.82 -7.39 5.74
C PRO A 97 -2.14 -7.48 7.25
N LEU A 98 -3.24 -6.85 7.67
CA LEU A 98 -3.74 -6.92 9.05
C LEU A 98 -4.59 -8.15 9.32
N TRP A 99 -5.32 -8.66 8.32
CA TRP A 99 -6.30 -9.73 8.53
C TRP A 99 -5.82 -11.10 8.03
N SER A 100 -5.08 -11.11 6.92
CA SER A 100 -4.67 -12.32 6.21
C SER A 100 -3.25 -12.73 6.56
N GLY A 101 -3.03 -14.02 6.83
CA GLY A 101 -1.70 -14.57 7.09
C GLY A 101 -0.96 -14.89 5.80
N SER A 102 0.37 -15.03 5.86
CA SER A 102 1.19 -15.38 4.69
C SER A 102 0.76 -16.70 4.04
N GLN A 103 0.28 -17.65 4.83
CA GLN A 103 -0.23 -18.94 4.35
C GLN A 103 -1.49 -18.83 3.48
N ASP A 104 -2.20 -17.70 3.53
CA ASP A 104 -3.43 -17.50 2.76
C ASP A 104 -3.12 -17.19 1.27
N PHE A 105 -1.83 -17.10 0.89
CA PHE A 105 -1.38 -16.72 -0.45
C PHE A 105 -0.32 -17.66 -1.01
N GLN A 106 -0.40 -17.95 -2.32
CA GLN A 106 0.61 -18.74 -3.03
C GLN A 106 1.84 -17.91 -3.43
N ASN A 107 1.64 -16.61 -3.71
CA ASN A 107 2.67 -15.68 -4.14
C ASN A 107 2.64 -14.41 -3.27
N HIS A 108 3.82 -13.81 -3.09
CA HIS A 108 4.06 -12.66 -2.23
C HIS A 108 4.73 -11.51 -3.02
N PRO A 109 3.99 -10.83 -3.91
CA PRO A 109 4.56 -9.77 -4.73
C PRO A 109 4.88 -8.54 -3.86
N ILE A 110 6.14 -8.14 -3.82
CA ILE A 110 6.56 -6.97 -3.04
C ILE A 110 6.41 -5.71 -3.86
N ILE A 111 5.42 -4.89 -3.47
CA ILE A 111 5.15 -3.60 -4.08
C ILE A 111 6.01 -2.54 -3.41
N ASN A 112 6.98 -1.99 -4.14
CA ASN A 112 7.89 -0.95 -3.68
C ASN A 112 7.50 0.40 -4.29
N ILE A 113 7.00 1.32 -3.46
CA ILE A 113 6.63 2.67 -3.87
C ILE A 113 7.42 3.68 -3.04
N ALA A 114 8.12 4.59 -3.71
CA ALA A 114 8.86 5.66 -3.04
C ALA A 114 8.10 6.98 -3.16
N PHE A 115 8.13 7.77 -2.08
CA PHE A 115 7.56 9.11 -2.02
C PHE A 115 8.63 10.17 -2.29
N LEU A 116 8.37 11.03 -3.27
CA LEU A 116 9.25 12.11 -3.73
C LEU A 116 8.57 13.47 -3.55
N ASN A 117 9.34 14.44 -3.05
CA ASN A 117 9.02 15.88 -3.06
C ASN A 117 7.55 16.22 -2.72
N SER A 118 7.08 15.69 -1.60
CA SER A 118 5.86 16.10 -0.91
C SER A 118 4.53 15.77 -1.60
N CYS A 119 4.53 15.26 -2.84
CA CYS A 119 3.30 15.06 -3.63
C CYS A 119 3.36 13.91 -4.65
N HIS A 120 4.54 13.32 -4.88
CA HIS A 120 4.77 12.45 -6.03
C HIS A 120 5.19 11.05 -5.60
N TYR A 121 4.71 10.03 -6.32
CA TYR A 121 5.01 8.63 -6.03
C TYR A 121 5.58 7.96 -7.26
N ILE A 122 6.61 7.15 -7.06
CA ILE A 122 7.23 6.36 -8.12
C ILE A 122 7.27 4.90 -7.74
N LYS A 123 7.10 4.02 -8.73
CA LYS A 123 7.45 2.61 -8.56
C LYS A 123 8.97 2.49 -8.54
N VAL A 124 9.49 1.71 -7.60
CA VAL A 124 10.91 1.38 -7.52
C VAL A 124 11.08 -0.12 -7.55
N ASP A 125 11.87 -0.66 -8.48
CA ASP A 125 12.28 -2.06 -8.39
C ASP A 125 13.54 -2.18 -7.53
N LEU A 126 13.51 -3.07 -6.55
CA LEU A 126 14.61 -3.34 -5.64
C LEU A 126 15.16 -4.74 -5.88
N GLN A 127 16.49 -4.89 -5.82
CA GLN A 127 17.16 -6.18 -5.95
C GLN A 127 16.64 -7.22 -4.96
N GLU A 128 16.71 -8.50 -5.33
CA GLU A 128 16.37 -9.61 -4.45
C GLU A 128 17.15 -9.54 -3.13
N GLY A 129 16.48 -9.83 -2.02
CA GLY A 129 17.09 -9.76 -0.68
C GLY A 129 17.24 -8.34 -0.11
N HIS A 130 16.71 -7.29 -0.77
CA HIS A 130 16.73 -5.95 -0.20
C HIS A 130 16.05 -5.90 1.19
N PRO A 131 16.54 -5.07 2.12
CA PRO A 131 15.86 -4.81 3.38
C PRO A 131 14.44 -4.31 3.13
N ILE A 132 13.46 -4.86 3.84
CA ILE A 132 12.06 -4.40 3.81
C ILE A 132 11.88 -3.43 4.96
N ALA A 133 11.16 -2.33 4.74
CA ALA A 133 10.98 -1.31 5.77
C ALA A 133 10.43 -1.92 7.07
N THR A 134 10.90 -1.38 8.19
CA THR A 134 10.46 -1.81 9.52
C THR A 134 8.95 -1.78 9.58
N VAL A 135 8.37 -2.87 10.08
CA VAL A 135 6.92 -3.01 10.19
C VAL A 135 6.34 -1.87 11.03
N SER A 136 5.30 -1.21 10.53
CA SER A 136 4.71 -0.06 11.22
C SER A 136 4.21 -0.44 12.61
N TRP A 137 4.34 0.49 13.57
CA TRP A 137 3.82 0.31 14.93
C TRP A 137 2.32 -0.03 14.92
N LEU A 138 1.59 0.64 14.01
CA LEU A 138 0.16 0.44 13.78
C LEU A 138 -0.17 -1.01 13.40
N TRP A 139 0.61 -1.62 12.52
CA TRP A 139 0.42 -3.03 12.17
C TRP A 139 0.68 -3.93 13.38
N ASN A 140 1.71 -3.63 14.18
CA ASN A 140 2.06 -4.50 15.30
C ASN A 140 0.96 -4.57 16.37
N ILE A 141 0.21 -3.49 16.59
CA ILE A 141 -0.88 -3.46 17.57
C ILE A 141 -2.22 -3.95 16.99
N GLN A 142 -2.47 -3.76 15.68
CA GLN A 142 -3.77 -4.06 15.07
C GLN A 142 -3.85 -5.42 14.35
N LYS A 143 -2.70 -6.07 14.07
CA LYS A 143 -2.69 -7.34 13.32
C LYS A 143 -3.49 -8.45 14.02
N SER A 144 -4.17 -9.27 13.23
CA SER A 144 -4.77 -10.51 13.73
C SER A 144 -3.68 -11.53 14.13
N THR A 145 -4.04 -12.50 14.96
CA THR A 145 -3.12 -13.58 15.38
C THR A 145 -2.59 -14.40 14.19
N ARG A 146 -3.35 -14.47 13.10
CA ARG A 146 -2.96 -15.18 11.86
C ARG A 146 -1.79 -14.51 11.13
N CYS A 147 -1.61 -13.21 11.35
CA CYS A 147 -0.64 -12.37 10.63
C CYS A 147 0.78 -12.42 11.23
N ALA A 148 0.96 -13.05 12.40
CA ALA A 148 2.27 -13.16 13.05
C ALA A 148 3.33 -13.85 12.15
N ARG A 149 2.91 -14.75 11.24
CA ARG A 149 3.82 -15.47 10.34
C ARG A 149 4.50 -14.58 9.31
N TRP A 150 3.96 -13.40 9.00
CA TRP A 150 4.62 -12.42 8.12
C TRP A 150 5.98 -11.98 8.67
N GLN A 151 6.06 -11.72 9.99
CA GLN A 151 7.33 -11.36 10.63
C GLN A 151 8.35 -12.49 10.57
N THR A 152 7.91 -13.74 10.74
CA THR A 152 8.81 -14.90 10.64
C THR A 152 9.32 -15.08 9.22
N LEU A 153 8.44 -15.00 8.22
CA LEU A 153 8.79 -15.16 6.81
C LEU A 153 9.82 -14.12 6.35
N TYR A 154 9.62 -12.86 6.76
CA TYR A 154 10.46 -11.74 6.35
C TYR A 154 11.54 -11.34 7.35
N HIS A 155 11.73 -12.12 8.43
CA HIS A 155 12.74 -11.84 9.46
C HIS A 155 14.13 -11.54 8.89
N PRO A 156 14.68 -12.33 7.94
CA PRO A 156 16.01 -12.04 7.39
C PRO A 156 16.13 -10.66 6.74
N ARG A 157 15.03 -10.13 6.20
CA ARG A 157 14.99 -8.84 5.48
C ARG A 157 14.63 -7.67 6.38
N LEU A 158 13.84 -7.92 7.43
CA LEU A 158 13.56 -6.92 8.47
C LEU A 158 14.80 -6.63 9.32
N SER A 159 15.68 -7.62 9.50
CA SER A 159 16.93 -7.49 10.24
C SER A 159 18.15 -7.11 9.38
N ALA A 160 17.96 -6.86 8.09
CA ALA A 160 19.04 -6.62 7.13
C ALA A 160 19.53 -5.16 7.07
N TYR A 161 18.92 -4.25 7.85
CA TYR A 161 19.45 -2.89 8.02
C TYR A 161 20.68 -2.94 8.94
N VAL A 162 21.86 -3.04 8.32
CA VAL A 162 23.18 -2.85 8.96
C VAL A 162 23.69 -1.45 8.66
#